data_AF-A0A9D5JPM5-F1
#
_entry.id   AF-A0A9D5JPM5-F1
#
_cell.length_a   1.000
_cell.length_b   1.000
_cell.length_c   1.000
_cell.angle_alpha   90.00
_cell.angle_beta   90.00
_cell.angle_gamma   90.00
#
_symmetry.space_group_name_H-M   'P 1'
#
loop_
_entity.id
_entity.type
_entity.pdbx_description
1 polymer ?
#
loop_
_entity_poly.entity_id
_entity_poly.type
_entity_poly.pdbx_seq_one_letter_code
_entity_poly.pdbx_strand_id
1 'polypeptide(L)'
;MRFYILIYFFILFILFSSAVFAQQQGYKDPFEPLVLTDEAKEKKKTEGTTPEEEKAFLNSVNLEGVLWGGDDPQAIISGEVYRVGDKLKSIDAKVFKIEGNTVVISYGEKIYEMKPKKKKEEK
;
A
#
# COMPACT_ATOMS: atom_id res chain seq x y z
N MET A 1 -19.72 62.06 8.00
CA MET A 1 -19.25 61.53 6.69
C MET A 1 -18.32 60.32 6.80
N ARG A 2 -17.33 60.29 7.71
CA ARG A 2 -16.38 59.16 7.84
C ARG A 2 -17.02 57.81 8.23
N PHE A 3 -18.16 57.82 8.94
CA PHE A 3 -18.85 56.61 9.38
C PHE A 3 -19.60 55.88 8.25
N TYR A 4 -20.19 56.62 7.30
CA TYR A 4 -20.87 56.04 6.14
C TYR A 4 -19.90 55.37 5.15
N ILE A 5 -18.66 55.86 5.09
CA ILE A 5 -17.60 55.25 4.28
C ILE A 5 -17.26 53.86 4.81
N LEU A 6 -17.12 53.70 6.14
CA LEU A 6 -16.85 52.39 6.76
C LEU A 6 -18.00 51.39 6.55
N ILE A 7 -19.25 51.83 6.65
CA ILE A 7 -20.43 50.99 6.39
C ILE A 7 -20.48 50.55 4.92
N TYR A 8 -20.16 51.45 3.99
CA TYR A 8 -20.11 51.12 2.57
C TYR A 8 -19.05 50.06 2.25
N PHE A 9 -17.84 50.17 2.82
CA PHE A 9 -16.80 49.14 2.69
C PHE A 9 -17.22 47.79 3.28
N PHE A 10 -17.94 47.80 4.40
CA PHE A 10 -18.42 46.57 5.03
C PHE A 10 -19.47 45.85 4.17
N ILE A 11 -20.41 46.59 3.57
CA ILE A 11 -21.41 46.04 2.63
C ILE A 11 -20.73 45.50 1.36
N LEU A 12 -19.73 46.22 0.84
CA LEU A 12 -18.98 45.80 -0.34
C LEU A 12 -18.15 44.53 -0.09
N PHE A 13 -17.62 44.36 1.12
CA PHE A 13 -16.92 43.16 1.55
C PHE A 13 -17.83 41.92 1.67
N ILE A 14 -19.06 42.09 2.17
CA ILE A 14 -20.06 41.01 2.24
C ILE A 14 -20.44 40.53 0.82
N LEU A 15 -20.62 41.45 -0.12
CA LEU A 15 -20.95 41.10 -1.52
C LEU A 15 -19.79 40.40 -2.25
N PHE A 16 -18.53 40.69 -1.91
CA PHE A 16 -17.37 40.00 -2.50
C PHE A 16 -17.15 38.60 -1.93
N SER A 17 -17.54 38.35 -0.68
CA SER A 17 -17.28 37.09 0.02
C SER A 17 -18.11 35.91 -0.53
N SER A 18 -19.27 36.16 -1.14
CA SER A 18 -20.13 35.09 -1.70
C SER A 18 -19.60 34.47 -3.01
N ALA A 19 -18.63 35.09 -3.68
CA ALA A 19 -18.12 34.60 -4.97
C ALA A 19 -17.06 33.47 -4.84
N VAL A 20 -16.55 33.21 -3.64
CA VAL A 20 -15.39 32.30 -3.45
C VAL A 20 -15.81 30.84 -3.21
N PHE A 21 -17.08 30.55 -2.91
CA PHE A 21 -17.51 29.20 -2.49
C PHE A 21 -18.17 28.35 -3.59
N ALA A 22 -17.88 28.65 -4.87
CA ALA A 22 -18.41 27.92 -6.02
C ALA A 22 -17.38 27.01 -6.72
N GLN A 23 -16.32 26.57 -6.03
CA GLN A 23 -15.53 25.44 -6.51
C GLN A 23 -16.23 24.14 -6.09
N GLN A 24 -17.30 23.78 -6.82
CA GLN A 24 -17.79 22.40 -6.83
C GLN A 24 -16.60 21.52 -7.22
N GLN A 25 -16.11 20.72 -6.27
CA GLN A 25 -15.16 19.66 -6.58
C GLN A 25 -15.84 18.78 -7.63
N GLY A 26 -15.23 18.70 -8.82
CA GLY A 26 -15.78 17.94 -9.93
C GLY A 26 -16.18 16.54 -9.49
N TYR A 27 -17.35 16.09 -9.93
CA TYR A 27 -17.86 14.76 -9.65
C TYR A 27 -16.84 13.72 -10.08
N LYS A 28 -16.16 13.10 -9.11
CA LYS A 28 -15.29 11.96 -9.38
C LYS A 28 -16.16 10.79 -9.77
N ASP A 29 -15.84 10.15 -10.89
CA ASP A 29 -16.54 8.96 -11.32
C ASP A 29 -16.29 7.83 -10.30
N PRO A 30 -17.33 7.33 -9.59
CA PRO A 30 -17.18 6.28 -8.61
C PRO A 30 -16.86 4.90 -9.23
N PHE A 31 -16.82 4.83 -10.57
CA PHE A 31 -16.54 3.61 -11.33
C PHE A 31 -15.25 3.69 -12.14
N GLU A 32 -14.32 4.61 -11.81
CA GLU A 32 -12.96 4.53 -12.36
C GLU A 32 -12.37 3.13 -12.06
N PRO A 33 -12.00 2.36 -13.09
CA PRO A 33 -11.46 1.02 -12.89
C PRO A 33 -10.14 1.14 -12.13
N LEU A 34 -10.08 0.55 -10.93
CA LEU A 34 -8.86 0.45 -10.13
C LEU A 34 -7.75 -0.34 -10.84
N VAL A 35 -8.10 -1.02 -11.93
CA VAL A 35 -7.18 -1.81 -12.75
C VAL A 35 -6.68 -0.93 -13.88
N LEU A 36 -5.46 -0.44 -13.68
CA LEU A 36 -4.61 0.07 -14.73
C LEU A 36 -4.39 -1.05 -15.75
N THR A 37 -4.88 -0.89 -16.99
CA THR A 37 -4.43 -1.66 -18.16
C THR A 37 -2.89 -1.67 -18.15
N ASP A 38 -2.26 -2.78 -18.53
CA ASP A 38 -0.85 -3.10 -18.27
C ASP A 38 0.17 -2.00 -18.68
N GLU A 39 -0.22 -1.03 -19.51
CA GLU A 39 0.57 0.16 -19.84
C GLU A 39 0.75 1.16 -18.67
N ALA A 40 -0.03 1.06 -17.59
CA ALA A 40 0.11 1.94 -16.42
C ALA A 40 0.69 1.24 -15.17
N LYS A 41 1.12 -0.04 -15.28
CA LYS A 41 1.94 -0.69 -14.24
C LYS A 41 3.31 -0.05 -14.06
N GLU A 42 3.81 0.73 -15.02
CA GLU A 42 5.08 1.47 -14.87
C GLU A 42 4.96 2.77 -14.03
N LYS A 43 3.75 3.21 -13.65
CA LYS A 43 3.52 4.48 -12.93
C LYS A 43 2.82 4.34 -11.58
N LYS A 44 3.03 3.24 -10.86
CA LYS A 44 2.91 3.23 -9.39
C LYS A 44 4.23 2.84 -8.75
N LYS A 45 5.24 3.68 -8.99
CA LYS A 45 6.42 3.79 -8.14
C LYS A 45 5.95 4.47 -6.85
N THR A 46 5.36 3.69 -5.94
CA THR A 46 5.07 4.15 -4.58
C THR A 46 6.41 4.39 -3.89
N GLU A 47 6.70 5.66 -3.63
CA GLU A 47 7.78 6.09 -2.74
C GLU A 47 7.59 5.40 -1.39
N GLY A 48 8.64 4.77 -0.87
CA GLY A 48 8.58 4.12 0.45
C GLY A 48 9.63 3.03 0.71
N THR A 49 10.40 2.59 -0.29
CA THR A 49 11.54 1.67 -0.08
C THR A 49 12.48 1.82 -1.27
N THR A 50 13.76 2.09 -1.03
CA THR A 50 14.74 2.18 -2.13
C THR A 50 14.85 0.83 -2.85
N PRO A 51 15.15 0.80 -4.17
CA PRO A 51 15.34 -0.45 -4.91
C PRO A 51 16.38 -1.39 -4.26
N GLU A 52 17.33 -0.81 -3.54
CA GLU A 52 18.36 -1.52 -2.79
C GLU A 52 17.81 -2.25 -1.55
N GLU A 53 16.98 -1.58 -0.75
CA GLU A 53 16.29 -2.16 0.41
C GLU A 53 15.33 -3.29 0.02
N GLU A 54 14.62 -3.13 -1.09
CA GLU A 54 13.73 -4.17 -1.62
C GLU A 54 14.51 -5.43 -2.00
N LYS A 55 15.65 -5.25 -2.68
CA LYS A 55 16.53 -6.36 -3.05
C LYS A 55 17.15 -7.02 -1.81
N ALA A 56 17.53 -6.23 -0.80
CA ALA A 56 18.02 -6.75 0.47
C ALA A 56 16.97 -7.59 1.21
N PHE A 57 15.72 -7.12 1.28
CA PHE A 57 14.60 -7.85 1.86
C PHE A 57 14.39 -9.20 1.17
N LEU A 58 14.24 -9.21 -0.16
CA LEU A 58 14.02 -10.44 -0.94
C LEU A 58 15.17 -11.44 -0.84
N ASN A 59 16.39 -10.99 -0.59
CA ASN A 59 17.54 -11.85 -0.35
C ASN A 59 17.59 -12.40 1.08
N SER A 60 17.07 -11.67 2.07
CA SER A 60 17.06 -12.06 3.48
C SER A 60 15.94 -13.05 3.85
N VAL A 61 14.84 -13.01 3.11
CA VAL A 61 13.65 -13.85 3.36
C VAL A 61 13.67 -15.05 2.42
N ASN A 62 13.76 -16.26 2.99
CA ASN A 62 13.69 -17.48 2.21
C ASN A 62 12.43 -18.27 2.56
N LEU A 63 11.43 -18.25 1.67
CA LEU A 63 10.26 -19.10 1.82
C LEU A 63 10.61 -20.54 1.40
N GLU A 64 10.61 -21.46 2.36
CA GLU A 64 11.02 -22.85 2.16
C GLU A 64 9.82 -23.76 1.92
N GLY A 65 8.70 -23.49 2.58
CA GLY A 65 7.52 -24.32 2.49
C GLY A 65 6.26 -23.61 2.95
N VAL A 66 5.12 -24.12 2.47
CA VAL A 66 3.79 -23.67 2.88
C VAL A 66 2.98 -24.91 3.23
N LEU A 67 2.45 -24.93 4.44
CA LEU A 67 1.50 -25.92 4.94
C LEU A 67 0.11 -25.30 4.85
N TRP A 68 -0.64 -25.70 3.84
CA TRP A 68 -1.96 -25.19 3.54
C TRP A 68 -2.93 -26.36 3.37
N GLY A 69 -4.15 -26.24 3.86
CA GLY A 69 -5.18 -27.31 3.75
C GLY A 69 -5.93 -27.63 5.04
N GLY A 70 -5.55 -27.03 6.17
CA GLY A 70 -6.32 -27.07 7.42
C GLY A 70 -6.76 -25.68 7.88
N ASP A 71 -7.38 -25.62 9.06
CA ASP A 71 -7.88 -24.37 9.65
C ASP A 71 -6.76 -23.42 10.13
N ASP A 72 -5.53 -23.94 10.25
CA ASP A 72 -4.35 -23.20 10.71
C ASP A 72 -3.22 -23.28 9.65
N PRO A 73 -3.25 -22.44 8.61
CA PRO A 73 -2.21 -22.41 7.59
C PRO A 73 -0.90 -21.86 8.15
N GLN A 74 0.21 -22.47 7.76
CA GLN A 74 1.54 -22.16 8.28
C GLN A 74 2.56 -22.02 7.14
N ALA A 75 3.54 -21.15 7.33
CA ALA A 75 4.64 -20.91 6.41
C ALA A 75 5.98 -21.18 7.10
N ILE A 76 6.90 -21.82 6.39
CA ILE A 76 8.29 -22.02 6.84
C ILE A 76 9.15 -20.99 6.14
N ILE A 77 9.60 -19.99 6.88
CA ILE A 77 10.37 -18.85 6.38
C ILE A 77 11.70 -18.81 7.12
N SER A 78 12.80 -18.95 6.39
CA SER A 78 14.16 -18.96 6.93
C SER A 78 14.34 -19.91 8.13
N GLY A 79 13.82 -21.14 7.99
CA GLY A 79 13.85 -22.18 9.02
C GLY A 79 12.86 -22.04 10.18
N GLU A 80 12.04 -20.99 10.21
CA GLU A 80 11.06 -20.77 11.28
C GLU A 80 9.61 -20.87 10.80
N VAL A 81 8.72 -21.29 11.70
CA VAL A 81 7.28 -21.45 11.41
C VAL A 81 6.53 -20.18 11.78
N TYR A 82 5.77 -19.65 10.83
CA TYR A 82 4.96 -18.45 10.98
C TYR A 82 3.51 -18.68 10.57
N ARG A 83 2.59 -17.99 11.23
CA ARG A 83 1.15 -17.96 10.96
C ARG A 83 0.72 -16.61 10.43
N VAL A 84 -0.50 -16.55 9.92
CA VAL A 84 -1.12 -15.27 9.54
C VAL A 84 -1.19 -14.35 10.75
N GLY A 85 -0.62 -13.15 10.61
CA GLY A 85 -0.55 -12.17 11.69
C GLY A 85 0.80 -12.11 12.41
N ASP A 86 1.68 -13.09 12.23
CA ASP A 86 2.98 -13.10 12.91
C ASP A 86 3.95 -12.10 12.29
N LYS A 87 4.81 -11.52 13.13
CA LYS A 87 5.98 -10.75 12.70
C LYS A 87 7.19 -11.66 12.53
N LEU A 88 7.96 -11.44 11.47
CA LEU A 88 9.22 -12.13 11.24
C LEU A 88 10.24 -11.68 12.29
N LYS A 89 11.05 -12.60 12.82
CA LYS A 89 12.00 -12.27 13.89
C LYS A 89 13.16 -11.40 13.41
N SER A 90 13.64 -11.66 12.19
CA SER A 90 14.87 -11.04 11.67
C SER A 90 14.65 -9.67 11.04
N ILE A 91 13.41 -9.31 10.74
CA ILE A 91 13.05 -8.10 9.98
C ILE A 91 11.66 -7.62 10.40
N ASP A 92 11.40 -6.31 10.32
CA ASP A 92 10.05 -5.76 10.61
C ASP A 92 9.09 -6.00 9.44
N ALA A 93 8.80 -7.27 9.21
CA ALA A 93 7.85 -7.76 8.23
C ALA A 93 6.79 -8.60 8.94
N LYS A 94 5.59 -8.67 8.35
CA LYS A 94 4.45 -9.38 8.93
C LYS A 94 3.81 -10.28 7.89
N VAL A 95 3.45 -11.50 8.29
CA VAL A 95 2.69 -12.41 7.43
C VAL A 95 1.25 -11.92 7.37
N PHE A 96 0.82 -11.50 6.17
CA PHE A 96 -0.50 -10.95 5.93
C PHE A 96 -1.50 -12.02 5.51
N LYS A 97 -1.08 -12.98 4.69
CA LYS A 97 -1.94 -14.06 4.18
C LYS A 97 -1.11 -15.30 3.81
N ILE A 98 -1.68 -16.49 4.00
CA ILE A 98 -1.15 -17.75 3.51
C ILE A 98 -2.28 -18.43 2.72
N GLU A 99 -2.06 -18.68 1.42
CA GLU A 99 -3.08 -19.25 0.55
C GLU A 99 -2.43 -20.14 -0.52
N GLY A 100 -2.87 -21.40 -0.59
CA GLY A 100 -2.25 -22.37 -1.49
C GLY A 100 -0.74 -22.43 -1.24
N ASN A 101 0.04 -22.41 -2.32
CA ASN A 101 1.50 -22.40 -2.25
C ASN A 101 2.12 -20.99 -2.20
N THR A 102 1.36 -20.00 -1.75
CA THR A 102 1.75 -18.58 -1.75
C THR A 102 1.67 -18.00 -0.34
N VAL A 103 2.63 -17.17 0.02
CA VAL A 103 2.64 -16.36 1.25
C VAL A 103 2.72 -14.88 0.88
N VAL A 104 1.87 -14.07 1.50
CA VAL A 104 1.84 -12.62 1.35
C VAL A 104 2.44 -11.99 2.60
N ILE A 105 3.49 -11.19 2.43
CA ILE A 105 4.23 -10.54 3.51
C ILE A 105 4.15 -9.03 3.33
N SER A 106 3.81 -8.29 4.37
CA SER A 106 3.95 -6.84 4.40
C SER A 106 5.31 -6.45 4.97
N TYR A 107 6.03 -5.59 4.26
CA TYR A 107 7.31 -5.02 4.70
C TYR A 107 7.33 -3.53 4.35
N GLY A 108 7.46 -2.67 5.36
CA GLY A 108 7.22 -1.23 5.20
C GLY A 108 5.81 -0.95 4.67
N GLU A 109 5.72 -0.14 3.62
CA GLU A 109 4.45 0.20 2.95
C GLU A 109 4.13 -0.73 1.76
N LYS A 110 4.94 -1.79 1.56
CA LYS A 110 4.82 -2.70 0.43
C LYS A 110 4.31 -4.07 0.86
N ILE A 111 3.66 -4.73 -0.10
CA ILE A 111 3.18 -6.10 0.02
C ILE A 111 3.92 -6.95 -1.00
N TYR A 112 4.48 -8.06 -0.53
CA TYR A 112 5.25 -9.01 -1.34
C TYR A 112 4.54 -10.35 -1.38
N GLU A 113 4.33 -10.86 -2.60
CA GLU A 113 3.87 -12.22 -2.82
C GLU A 113 5.07 -13.14 -3.04
N MET A 114 5.20 -14.18 -2.22
CA MET A 114 6.31 -15.11 -2.25
C MET A 114 5.83 -16.55 -2.49
N LYS A 115 6.63 -17.30 -3.26
CA LYS A 115 6.44 -18.73 -3.51
C LYS A 115 7.71 -19.50 -3.11
N PRO A 116 7.58 -20.74 -2.63
CA PRO A 116 8.74 -21.55 -2.28
C PRO A 116 9.70 -21.68 -3.47
N LYS A 117 11.00 -21.48 -3.22
CA LYS A 117 12.02 -21.70 -4.25
C LYS A 117 12.08 -23.20 -4.55
N LYS A 118 11.87 -23.60 -5.81
CA LYS A 118 12.08 -24.99 -6.24
C LYS A 118 13.56 -25.34 -6.02
N LYS A 119 13.84 -26.32 -5.16
CA LYS A 119 15.19 -26.85 -4.99
C LYS A 119 15.61 -27.46 -6.34
N LYS A 120 16.65 -26.89 -6.98
CA LYS A 120 17.27 -27.55 -8.12
C LYS A 120 17.98 -28.78 -7.54
N GLU A 121 17.55 -29.96 -7.92
CA GLU A 121 18.29 -31.19 -7.64
C GLU A 121 19.63 -31.08 -8.38
N GLU A 122 20.72 -30.90 -7.63
CA GLU A 122 22.06 -31.12 -8.16
C GLU A 122 22.18 -32.63 -8.41
N LYS A 123 22.23 -33.01 -9.68
CA LYS A 123 22.53 -34.37 -10.14
C LYS A 123 24.03 -34.62 -10.14
#